data_AF-A0A174B2U0-F1
#
_entry.id   AF-A0A174B2U0-F1
#
_cell.length_a   1.000
_cell.length_b   1.000
_cell.length_c   1.000
_cell.angle_alpha   90.00
_cell.angle_beta   90.00
_cell.angle_gamma   90.00
#
_symmetry.space_group_name_H-M   'P 1'
#
loop_
_entity.id
_entity.type
_entity.pdbx_description
1 polymer ?
#
loop_
_entity_poly.entity_id
_entity_poly.type
_entity_poly.pdbx_seq_one_letter_code
_entity_poly.pdbx_strand_id
1 'polypeptide(L)'
;MQESEDCVYYSSGARTKQVIQDYFKKWGIPIGKYAGPDVTHGVIKEDKKKLGTMVKDILDEAKKKGGGYSVIRSVKGKAQILAIGSNKNIYHFAETENLISVSHKISTSGMVTRVKILGEADDDKRRPVEATVDGQTKYGIRQKILTRGKDDSLDEAKKEAKEVLEDDGKPKQEIKVVAVDLPIIRKGDIIHLKMSTGSGYYWVTAITHDCDKMEMTMTLKKTKLKSSPSKKDNKKKDGDYSIGDTVNFHGGYHYVSSDATSGYKVSAGKATITHSNPGSAHPWCLENVNWAETHVCGWVDEGSFD
;
A
#
# COMPACT_ATOMS: atom_id res chain seq x y z
N MET A 1 -22.65 6.82 14.45
CA MET A 1 -22.28 5.90 13.34
C MET A 1 -22.16 4.44 13.78
N GLN A 2 -21.55 4.11 14.92
CA GLN A 2 -21.34 2.70 15.30
C GLN A 2 -22.59 2.01 15.87
N GLU A 3 -23.48 2.75 16.54
CA GLU A 3 -24.70 2.17 17.13
C GLU A 3 -25.94 2.23 16.24
N SER A 4 -25.94 3.06 15.20
CA SER A 4 -27.09 3.25 14.31
C SER A 4 -27.04 2.29 13.11
N GLU A 5 -28.22 1.87 12.65
CA GLU A 5 -28.41 0.94 11.52
C GLU A 5 -29.21 1.58 10.40
N ASP A 6 -28.98 1.13 9.18
CA ASP A 6 -29.77 1.52 8.01
C ASP A 6 -29.91 0.37 7.02
N CYS A 7 -30.90 0.51 6.15
CA CYS A 7 -31.07 -0.29 4.95
C CYS A 7 -30.87 0.63 3.74
N VAL A 8 -30.00 0.23 2.81
CA VAL A 8 -29.75 1.02 1.60
C VAL A 8 -29.86 0.15 0.36
N TYR A 9 -30.34 0.79 -0.70
CA TYR A 9 -30.37 0.23 -2.03
C TYR A 9 -29.87 1.28 -3.02
N TYR A 10 -28.87 0.90 -3.80
CA TYR A 10 -28.44 1.65 -4.98
C TYR A 10 -28.43 0.70 -6.18
N SER A 11 -29.04 1.14 -7.28
CA SER A 11 -29.02 0.40 -8.54
C SER A 11 -27.58 0.25 -9.06
N SER A 12 -27.36 -0.76 -9.90
CA SER A 12 -26.11 -0.91 -10.64
C SER A 12 -25.75 0.38 -11.38
N GLY A 13 -24.48 0.75 -11.38
CA GLY A 13 -24.01 2.00 -11.99
C GLY A 13 -23.75 3.13 -10.97
N ALA A 14 -24.16 2.98 -9.72
CA ALA A 14 -23.91 3.99 -8.69
C ALA A 14 -22.40 4.16 -8.43
N ARG A 15 -21.94 5.40 -8.28
CA ARG A 15 -20.52 5.71 -8.05
C ARG A 15 -20.21 5.85 -6.57
N THR A 16 -19.02 5.42 -6.14
CA THR A 16 -18.62 5.42 -4.72
C THR A 16 -18.83 6.77 -4.04
N LYS A 17 -18.43 7.86 -4.71
CA LYS A 17 -18.55 9.22 -4.17
C LYS A 17 -20.01 9.62 -3.97
N GLN A 18 -20.84 9.36 -4.97
CA GLN A 18 -22.27 9.65 -4.92
C GLN A 18 -22.93 8.89 -3.76
N VAL A 19 -22.71 7.58 -3.69
CA VAL A 19 -23.30 6.72 -2.64
C VAL A 19 -22.93 7.22 -1.24
N ILE A 20 -21.65 7.54 -0.99
CA ILE A 20 -21.22 8.06 0.32
C ILE A 20 -21.81 9.44 0.61
N GLN A 21 -21.88 10.32 -0.38
CA GLN A 21 -22.44 11.67 -0.21
C GLN A 21 -23.94 11.63 0.08
N ASP A 22 -24.70 10.84 -0.67
CA ASP A 22 -26.14 10.65 -0.49
C ASP A 22 -26.42 10.04 0.89
N TYR A 23 -25.65 9.03 1.26
CA TYR A 23 -25.76 8.39 2.57
C TYR A 23 -25.46 9.34 3.73
N PHE A 24 -24.38 10.11 3.66
CA PHE A 24 -24.06 11.08 4.70
C PHE A 24 -25.07 12.23 4.76
N LYS A 25 -25.59 12.66 3.61
CA LYS A 25 -26.68 13.66 3.56
C LYS A 25 -27.95 13.15 4.24
N LYS A 26 -28.36 11.89 3.97
CA LYS A 26 -29.52 11.26 4.63
C LYS A 26 -29.40 11.27 6.16
N TRP A 27 -28.20 11.03 6.66
CA TRP A 27 -27.92 10.98 8.11
C TRP A 27 -27.49 12.31 8.72
N GLY A 28 -27.53 13.42 7.98
CA GLY A 28 -27.14 14.74 8.47
C GLY A 28 -25.65 14.85 8.84
N ILE A 29 -24.79 14.01 8.25
CA ILE A 29 -23.35 13.98 8.50
C ILE A 29 -22.65 14.96 7.52
N PRO A 30 -22.14 16.11 7.98
CA PRO A 30 -21.50 17.06 7.08
C PRO A 30 -20.16 16.53 6.57
N ILE A 31 -19.94 16.61 5.26
CA ILE A 31 -18.66 16.28 4.62
C ILE A 31 -17.80 17.54 4.54
N GLY A 32 -16.60 17.48 5.11
CA GLY A 32 -15.60 18.53 5.00
C GLY A 32 -14.70 18.37 3.78
N LYS A 33 -14.32 17.14 3.43
CA LYS A 33 -13.45 16.84 2.28
C LYS A 33 -13.71 15.42 1.76
N TYR A 34 -13.80 15.28 0.45
CA TYR A 34 -13.83 13.99 -0.23
C TYR A 34 -12.68 13.92 -1.23
N ALA A 35 -11.73 13.02 -0.98
CA ALA A 35 -10.62 12.68 -1.86
C ALA A 35 -10.38 11.15 -1.84
N GLY A 36 -11.49 10.40 -1.79
CA GLY A 36 -11.51 8.94 -1.89
C GLY A 36 -11.80 8.45 -3.32
N PRO A 37 -12.02 7.13 -3.50
CA PRO A 37 -12.37 6.53 -4.77
C PRO A 37 -13.68 7.08 -5.37
N ASP A 38 -13.81 6.95 -6.68
CA ASP A 38 -15.04 7.24 -7.40
C ASP A 38 -15.23 6.20 -8.51
N VAL A 39 -15.43 4.94 -8.12
CA VAL A 39 -15.60 3.82 -9.05
C VAL A 39 -17.06 3.38 -9.11
N THR A 40 -17.41 2.68 -10.18
CA THR A 40 -18.77 2.19 -10.40
C THR A 40 -19.04 0.90 -9.62
N HIS A 41 -20.15 0.87 -8.90
CA HIS A 41 -20.61 -0.29 -8.16
C HIS A 41 -21.63 -1.12 -8.95
N GLY A 42 -21.75 -2.39 -8.58
CA GLY A 42 -22.91 -3.18 -8.97
C GLY A 42 -24.13 -2.74 -8.17
N VAL A 43 -25.11 -3.62 -7.98
CA VAL A 43 -26.18 -3.35 -7.02
C VAL A 43 -25.59 -3.33 -5.61
N ILE A 44 -25.80 -2.22 -4.89
CA ILE A 44 -25.49 -2.14 -3.46
C ILE A 44 -26.80 -2.36 -2.72
N LYS A 45 -26.90 -3.47 -1.99
CA LYS A 45 -28.05 -3.79 -1.15
C LYS A 45 -27.55 -4.24 0.21
N GLU A 46 -27.80 -3.42 1.22
CA GLU A 46 -27.40 -3.69 2.60
C GLU A 46 -28.63 -3.58 3.50
N ASP A 47 -28.85 -4.57 4.36
CA ASP A 47 -29.99 -4.65 5.27
C ASP A 47 -29.50 -4.65 6.72
N LYS A 48 -30.13 -3.82 7.57
CA LYS A 48 -29.83 -3.68 9.01
C LYS A 48 -28.34 -3.55 9.32
N LYS A 49 -27.60 -2.77 8.53
CA LYS A 49 -26.15 -2.65 8.68
C LYS A 49 -25.78 -1.42 9.49
N LYS A 50 -24.81 -1.54 10.41
CA LYS A 50 -24.24 -0.40 11.13
C LYS A 50 -23.70 0.64 10.15
N LEU A 51 -23.91 1.92 10.43
CA LEU A 51 -23.58 2.96 9.45
C LEU A 51 -22.09 2.98 9.10
N GLY A 52 -21.22 2.84 10.12
CA GLY A 52 -19.78 2.80 9.92
C GLY A 52 -19.31 1.59 9.10
N THR A 53 -19.95 0.43 9.29
CA THR A 53 -19.68 -0.79 8.54
C THR A 53 -20.06 -0.62 7.08
N MET A 54 -21.24 -0.05 6.81
CA MET A 54 -21.69 0.21 5.44
C MET A 54 -20.69 1.05 4.64
N VAL A 55 -20.19 2.17 5.19
CA VAL A 55 -19.21 3.00 4.47
C VAL A 55 -17.89 2.26 4.27
N LYS A 56 -17.46 1.48 5.27
CA LYS A 56 -16.25 0.66 5.13
C LYS A 56 -16.39 -0.34 4.00
N ASP A 57 -17.52 -1.05 3.91
CA ASP A 57 -17.75 -2.07 2.90
C ASP A 57 -17.81 -1.48 1.48
N ILE A 58 -18.46 -0.33 1.33
CA ILE A 58 -18.48 0.43 0.07
C ILE A 58 -17.06 0.83 -0.35
N LEU A 59 -16.23 1.31 0.58
CA LEU A 59 -14.83 1.66 0.29
C LEU A 59 -13.95 0.43 0.02
N ASP A 60 -14.19 -0.69 0.70
CA ASP A 60 -13.48 -1.95 0.49
C ASP A 60 -13.84 -2.57 -0.88
N GLU A 61 -15.11 -2.52 -1.29
CA GLU A 61 -15.53 -2.89 -2.65
C GLU A 61 -14.90 -1.97 -3.70
N ALA A 62 -14.90 -0.65 -3.44
CA ALA A 62 -14.27 0.32 -4.33
C ALA A 62 -12.77 0.03 -4.50
N LYS A 63 -12.08 -0.37 -3.42
CA LYS A 63 -10.69 -0.81 -3.47
C LYS A 63 -10.53 -2.07 -4.32
N LYS A 64 -11.38 -3.09 -4.15
CA LYS A 64 -11.37 -4.31 -4.99
C LYS A 64 -11.54 -4.00 -6.48
N LYS A 65 -12.23 -2.90 -6.79
CA LYS A 65 -12.44 -2.37 -8.15
C LYS A 65 -11.39 -1.35 -8.61
N GLY A 66 -10.27 -1.22 -7.89
CA GLY A 66 -9.13 -0.37 -8.28
C GLY A 66 -9.17 1.07 -7.76
N GLY A 67 -10.18 1.46 -6.97
CA GLY A 67 -10.32 2.82 -6.41
C GLY A 67 -9.28 3.21 -5.35
N GLY A 68 -8.44 2.27 -4.91
CA GLY A 68 -7.42 2.48 -3.88
C GLY A 68 -8.01 2.56 -2.47
N TYR A 69 -7.15 2.29 -1.46
CA TYR A 69 -7.58 2.31 -0.06
C TYR A 69 -7.81 3.74 0.44
N SER A 70 -8.89 3.94 1.19
CA SER A 70 -9.25 5.21 1.80
C SER A 70 -9.56 5.10 3.28
N VAL A 71 -9.38 6.20 4.00
CA VAL A 71 -9.70 6.35 5.42
C VAL A 71 -10.83 7.35 5.60
N ILE A 72 -11.66 7.09 6.62
CA ILE A 72 -12.67 8.04 7.10
C ILE A 72 -12.16 8.64 8.40
N ARG A 73 -12.20 9.96 8.54
CA ARG A 73 -11.85 10.65 9.80
C ARG A 73 -12.77 11.84 10.06
N SER A 74 -12.87 12.25 11.33
CA SER A 74 -13.56 13.48 11.73
C SER A 74 -12.57 14.62 11.89
N VAL A 75 -12.88 15.78 11.31
CA VAL A 75 -12.12 17.02 11.48
C VAL A 75 -13.10 18.15 11.72
N LYS A 76 -13.01 18.79 12.89
CA LYS A 76 -13.90 19.90 13.28
C LYS A 76 -15.39 19.55 13.12
N GLY A 77 -15.78 18.35 13.54
CA GLY A 77 -17.15 17.85 13.45
C GLY A 77 -17.62 17.44 12.05
N LYS A 78 -16.74 17.47 11.03
CA LYS A 78 -17.06 17.08 9.65
C LYS A 78 -16.33 15.80 9.26
N ALA A 79 -17.02 14.93 8.55
CA ALA A 79 -16.42 13.72 7.99
C ALA A 79 -15.48 14.07 6.83
N GLN A 80 -14.36 13.36 6.75
CA GLN A 80 -13.44 13.40 5.63
C GLN A 80 -13.18 11.99 5.13
N ILE A 81 -13.26 11.80 3.82
CA ILE A 81 -12.87 10.56 3.14
C ILE A 81 -11.61 10.89 2.35
N LEU A 82 -10.50 10.20 2.63
CA LEU A 82 -9.19 10.52 2.06
C LEU A 82 -8.46 9.25 1.65
N ALA A 83 -7.75 9.28 0.52
CA ALA A 83 -6.77 8.26 0.21
C ALA A 83 -5.63 8.23 1.25
N ILE A 84 -5.03 7.04 1.43
CA ILE A 84 -3.77 6.90 2.20
C ILE A 84 -2.69 7.82 1.61
N GLY A 85 -1.89 8.43 2.48
CA GLY A 85 -0.73 9.24 2.12
C GLY A 85 -1.11 10.62 1.61
N SER A 86 -2.23 11.16 2.09
CA SER A 86 -2.69 12.52 1.73
C SER A 86 -2.12 13.62 2.64
N ASN A 87 -1.25 13.26 3.59
CA ASN A 87 -0.49 14.21 4.39
C ASN A 87 0.55 14.94 3.53
N LYS A 88 0.69 16.25 3.77
CA LYS A 88 1.65 17.08 3.04
C LYS A 88 3.10 16.78 3.42
N ASN A 89 3.34 16.62 4.73
CA ASN A 89 4.66 16.38 5.29
C ASN A 89 4.75 14.92 5.72
N ILE A 90 5.81 14.23 5.30
CA ILE A 90 6.14 12.88 5.76
C ILE A 90 7.16 13.04 6.88
N TYR A 91 6.77 12.66 8.09
CA TYR A 91 7.64 12.76 9.26
C TYR A 91 8.59 11.56 9.33
N HIS A 92 9.84 11.82 9.73
CA HIS A 92 10.87 10.80 9.90
C HIS A 92 10.90 10.34 11.35
N PHE A 93 10.99 9.02 11.55
CA PHE A 93 11.21 8.43 12.86
C PHE A 93 12.37 7.46 12.87
N ALA A 94 13.26 7.56 13.86
CA ALA A 94 14.42 6.68 14.02
C ALA A 94 14.67 6.29 15.49
N GLU A 95 15.12 5.05 15.70
CA GLU A 95 15.45 4.49 17.04
C GLU A 95 16.46 5.34 17.82
N THR A 96 17.41 5.98 17.12
CA THR A 96 18.44 6.84 17.72
C THR A 96 18.03 8.30 17.85
N GLU A 97 16.78 8.64 17.55
CA GLU A 97 16.29 10.02 17.49
C GLU A 97 15.03 10.20 18.34
N ASN A 98 13.86 10.05 17.73
CA ASN A 98 12.57 10.49 18.26
C ASN A 98 11.62 9.34 18.58
N LEU A 99 12.14 8.11 18.61
CA LEU A 99 11.40 6.93 19.04
C LEU A 99 11.68 6.60 20.50
N ILE A 100 10.63 6.25 21.22
CA ILE A 100 10.69 5.74 22.58
C ILE A 100 10.78 4.21 22.54
N SER A 101 9.98 3.58 21.68
CA SER A 101 10.08 2.13 21.44
C SER A 101 9.54 1.71 20.07
N VAL A 102 10.05 0.58 19.58
CA VAL A 102 9.57 -0.08 18.37
C VAL A 102 9.36 -1.56 18.68
N SER A 103 8.19 -2.08 18.31
CA SER A 103 7.89 -3.50 18.31
C SER A 103 7.59 -3.93 16.88
N HIS A 104 8.39 -4.86 16.37
CA HIS A 104 8.24 -5.42 15.04
C HIS A 104 8.00 -6.93 15.16
N LYS A 105 6.75 -7.35 14.89
CA LYS A 105 6.33 -8.75 14.94
C LYS A 105 6.05 -9.27 13.54
N ILE A 106 6.69 -10.38 13.19
CA ILE A 106 6.43 -11.14 11.97
C ILE A 106 5.86 -12.49 12.39
N SER A 107 4.70 -12.85 11.84
CA SER A 107 4.03 -14.11 12.15
C SER A 107 3.66 -14.85 10.89
N THR A 108 3.94 -16.16 10.88
CA THR A 108 3.38 -17.06 9.87
C THR A 108 2.01 -17.61 10.29
N SER A 109 1.49 -17.24 11.47
CA SER A 109 0.21 -17.76 11.96
C SER A 109 -0.93 -17.42 10.99
N GLY A 110 -1.80 -18.41 10.73
CA GLY A 110 -2.91 -18.29 9.79
C GLY A 110 -2.52 -18.20 8.30
N MET A 111 -1.24 -18.38 7.93
CA MET A 111 -0.85 -18.34 6.52
C MET A 111 -1.45 -19.50 5.71
N VAL A 112 -1.88 -19.18 4.49
CA VAL A 112 -2.32 -20.15 3.47
C VAL A 112 -1.34 -20.10 2.31
N THR A 113 -0.59 -21.17 2.07
CA THR A 113 0.40 -21.24 0.99
C THR A 113 -0.05 -22.09 -0.19
N ARG A 114 -1.19 -22.78 -0.06
CA ARG A 114 -1.82 -23.57 -1.12
C ARG A 114 -3.34 -23.53 -0.96
N VAL A 115 -4.06 -23.38 -2.06
CA VAL A 115 -5.52 -23.56 -2.09
C VAL A 115 -5.84 -24.74 -2.99
N LYS A 116 -6.60 -25.69 -2.46
CA LYS A 116 -7.08 -26.86 -3.20
C LYS A 116 -8.56 -26.68 -3.50
N ILE A 117 -8.91 -26.69 -4.78
CA ILE A 117 -10.26 -26.48 -5.27
C ILE A 117 -10.90 -27.85 -5.51
N LEU A 118 -12.03 -28.07 -4.85
CA LEU A 118 -12.84 -29.28 -4.97
C LEU A 118 -14.10 -28.97 -5.76
N GLY A 119 -14.46 -29.92 -6.64
CA GLY A 119 -15.69 -29.87 -7.41
C GLY A 119 -16.93 -30.36 -6.64
N GLU A 120 -18.01 -30.58 -7.40
CA GLU A 120 -19.23 -31.19 -6.90
C GLU A 120 -18.95 -32.60 -6.35
N ALA A 121 -19.69 -33.00 -5.32
CA ALA A 121 -19.57 -34.36 -4.82
C ALA A 121 -20.23 -35.33 -5.82
N ASP A 122 -19.58 -36.46 -6.08
CA ASP A 122 -20.20 -37.59 -6.78
C ASP A 122 -21.25 -38.29 -5.91
N ASP A 123 -21.91 -39.31 -6.47
CA ASP A 123 -22.95 -40.10 -5.80
C ASP A 123 -22.45 -40.78 -4.51
N ASP A 124 -21.15 -41.06 -4.44
CA ASP A 124 -20.45 -41.62 -3.27
C ASP A 124 -19.99 -40.53 -2.27
N LYS A 125 -20.43 -39.27 -2.46
CA LYS A 125 -20.09 -38.08 -1.67
C LYS A 125 -18.60 -37.70 -1.72
N ARG A 126 -17.84 -38.19 -2.70
CA ARG A 126 -16.43 -37.82 -2.92
C ARG A 126 -16.37 -36.59 -3.81
N ARG A 127 -15.46 -35.67 -3.51
CA ARG A 127 -15.27 -34.47 -4.32
C ARG A 127 -13.98 -34.58 -5.12
N PRO A 128 -14.02 -34.48 -6.46
CA PRO A 128 -12.82 -34.48 -7.27
C PRO A 128 -12.01 -33.21 -7.03
N VAL A 129 -10.70 -33.33 -7.15
CA VAL A 129 -9.80 -32.18 -7.13
C VAL A 129 -9.78 -31.58 -8.51
N GLU A 130 -10.34 -30.38 -8.66
CA GLU A 130 -10.40 -29.72 -9.97
C GLU A 130 -9.18 -28.82 -10.22
N ALA A 131 -8.59 -28.27 -9.16
CA ALA A 131 -7.37 -27.46 -9.27
C ALA A 131 -6.61 -27.38 -7.94
N THR A 132 -5.32 -27.06 -8.05
CA THR A 132 -4.47 -26.65 -6.92
C THR A 132 -3.74 -25.38 -7.31
N VAL A 133 -3.81 -24.36 -6.46
CA VAL A 133 -3.18 -23.06 -6.67
C VAL A 133 -2.13 -22.86 -5.58
N ASP A 134 -0.88 -22.69 -6.00
CA ASP A 134 0.25 -22.50 -5.09
C ASP A 134 0.59 -21.02 -4.93
N GLY A 135 0.83 -20.63 -3.68
CA GLY A 135 1.39 -19.33 -3.31
C GLY A 135 2.84 -19.48 -2.84
N GLN A 136 3.16 -18.90 -1.68
CA GLN A 136 4.52 -18.89 -1.15
C GLN A 136 4.87 -20.19 -0.39
N THR A 137 4.92 -21.31 -1.12
CA THR A 137 5.24 -22.64 -0.59
C THR A 137 6.64 -22.75 0.02
N LYS A 138 7.52 -21.76 -0.20
CA LYS A 138 8.79 -21.58 0.54
C LYS A 138 8.62 -21.50 2.06
N TYR A 139 7.41 -21.14 2.54
CA TYR A 139 7.06 -21.13 3.97
C TYR A 139 6.38 -22.44 4.44
N GLY A 140 6.52 -23.52 3.66
CA GLY A 140 5.87 -24.81 3.89
C GLY A 140 4.49 -24.91 3.20
N ILE A 141 3.91 -26.12 3.17
CA ILE A 141 2.59 -26.37 2.60
C ILE A 141 1.53 -26.20 3.69
N ARG A 142 0.68 -25.18 3.55
CA ARG A 142 -0.44 -24.85 4.45
C ARG A 142 -1.67 -24.67 3.58
N GLN A 143 -2.50 -25.71 3.55
CA GLN A 143 -3.56 -25.85 2.56
C GLN A 143 -4.92 -25.37 3.08
N LYS A 144 -5.60 -24.52 2.31
CA LYS A 144 -7.02 -24.24 2.46
C LYS A 144 -7.82 -25.00 1.39
N ILE A 145 -8.98 -25.51 1.76
CA ILE A 145 -9.91 -26.15 0.82
C ILE A 145 -10.96 -25.13 0.40
N LEU A 146 -11.13 -24.96 -0.91
CA LEU A 146 -12.21 -24.19 -1.51
C LEU A 146 -13.13 -25.16 -2.24
N THR A 147 -14.42 -25.09 -1.98
CA THR A 147 -15.41 -25.95 -2.64
C THR A 147 -16.21 -25.10 -3.59
N ARG A 148 -16.16 -25.43 -4.88
CA ARG A 148 -16.87 -24.71 -5.93
C ARG A 148 -18.36 -25.05 -5.88
N GLY A 149 -19.22 -24.04 -5.97
CA GLY A 149 -20.66 -24.23 -6.14
C GLY A 149 -20.98 -24.78 -7.53
N LYS A 150 -22.18 -25.36 -7.69
CA LYS A 150 -22.60 -25.99 -8.95
C LYS A 150 -22.59 -25.02 -10.13
N ASP A 151 -22.97 -23.77 -9.87
CA ASP A 151 -23.11 -22.72 -10.87
C ASP A 151 -21.85 -21.83 -11.01
N ASP A 152 -20.85 -22.01 -10.14
CA ASP A 152 -19.63 -21.20 -10.16
C ASP A 152 -18.67 -21.74 -11.22
N SER A 153 -17.98 -20.87 -11.95
CA SER A 153 -16.95 -21.33 -12.89
C SER A 153 -15.66 -21.74 -12.17
N LEU A 154 -14.89 -22.68 -12.75
CA LEU A 154 -13.57 -23.05 -12.21
C LEU A 154 -12.60 -21.85 -12.21
N ASP A 155 -12.78 -20.91 -13.14
CA ASP A 155 -11.94 -19.71 -13.22
C ASP A 155 -12.25 -18.70 -12.11
N GLU A 156 -13.52 -18.54 -11.72
CA GLU A 156 -13.91 -17.78 -10.53
C GLU A 156 -13.35 -18.41 -9.25
N ALA A 157 -13.45 -19.74 -9.12
CA ALA A 157 -12.87 -20.46 -7.99
C ALA A 157 -11.34 -20.29 -7.91
N LYS A 158 -10.64 -20.28 -9.06
CA LYS A 158 -9.21 -19.98 -9.14
C LYS A 158 -8.91 -18.52 -8.77
N LYS A 159 -9.78 -17.58 -9.13
CA LYS A 159 -9.63 -16.17 -8.76
C LYS A 159 -9.79 -15.99 -7.26
N GLU A 160 -10.81 -16.57 -6.66
CA GLU A 160 -11.00 -16.56 -5.20
C GLU A 160 -9.81 -17.22 -4.48
N ALA A 161 -9.31 -18.35 -4.99
CA ALA A 161 -8.10 -18.99 -4.47
C ALA A 161 -6.88 -18.06 -4.51
N LYS A 162 -6.70 -17.30 -5.60
CA LYS A 162 -5.62 -16.29 -5.70
C LYS A 162 -5.83 -15.16 -4.68
N GLU A 163 -7.05 -14.67 -4.50
CA GLU A 163 -7.37 -13.64 -3.50
C GLU A 163 -7.00 -14.11 -2.09
N VAL A 164 -7.33 -15.35 -1.73
CA VAL A 164 -6.91 -15.97 -0.45
C VAL A 164 -5.39 -16.00 -0.31
N LEU A 165 -4.65 -16.37 -1.35
CA LEU A 165 -3.18 -16.40 -1.32
C LEU A 165 -2.57 -15.00 -1.29
N GLU A 166 -3.23 -13.99 -1.84
CA GLU A 166 -2.78 -12.60 -1.75
C GLU A 166 -2.97 -12.02 -0.36
N ASP A 167 -4.10 -12.34 0.30
CA ASP A 167 -4.46 -11.84 1.61
C ASP A 167 -3.76 -12.59 2.75
N ASP A 168 -3.73 -13.93 2.70
CA ASP A 168 -3.20 -14.79 3.76
C ASP A 168 -1.93 -15.57 3.36
N GLY A 169 -1.44 -15.45 2.12
CA GLY A 169 -0.24 -16.18 1.67
C GLY A 169 1.09 -15.51 2.00
N LYS A 170 1.07 -14.40 2.75
CA LYS A 170 2.27 -13.67 3.19
C LYS A 170 2.35 -13.65 4.71
N PRO A 171 3.56 -13.66 5.31
CA PRO A 171 3.71 -13.45 6.74
C PRO A 171 3.02 -12.16 7.19
N LYS A 172 2.23 -12.24 8.26
CA LYS A 172 1.57 -11.08 8.85
C LYS A 172 2.62 -10.28 9.60
N GLN A 173 2.77 -9.02 9.21
CA GLN A 173 3.70 -8.07 9.80
C GLN A 173 2.91 -7.03 10.58
N GLU A 174 3.23 -6.89 11.86
CA GLU A 174 2.69 -5.86 12.74
C GLU A 174 3.85 -5.03 13.26
N ILE A 175 3.78 -3.72 13.03
CA ILE A 175 4.75 -2.77 13.56
C ILE A 175 3.99 -1.81 14.47
N LYS A 176 4.41 -1.73 15.73
CA LYS A 176 3.90 -0.78 16.70
C LYS A 176 5.04 0.10 17.17
N VAL A 177 4.82 1.41 17.18
CA VAL A 177 5.82 2.42 17.52
C VAL A 177 5.27 3.33 18.59
N VAL A 178 6.11 3.68 19.57
CA VAL A 178 5.85 4.75 20.53
C VAL A 178 6.89 5.84 20.30
N ALA A 179 6.44 7.08 20.19
CA ALA A 179 7.27 8.26 19.89
C ALA A 179 6.73 9.50 20.61
N VAL A 180 7.51 10.57 20.62
CA VAL A 180 7.03 11.89 21.07
C VAL A 180 5.81 12.31 20.25
N ASP A 181 4.80 12.88 20.90
CA ASP A 181 3.54 13.20 20.26
C ASP A 181 3.66 14.25 19.15
N LEU A 182 3.04 13.95 18.00
CA LEU A 182 2.80 14.88 16.91
C LEU A 182 1.30 14.86 16.57
N PRO A 183 0.47 15.74 17.18
CA PRO A 183 -0.99 15.75 17.01
C PRO A 183 -1.50 15.93 15.57
N ILE A 184 -0.61 16.34 14.66
CA ILE A 184 -0.91 16.51 13.24
C ILE A 184 -0.95 15.18 12.48
N ILE A 185 -0.24 14.15 12.97
CA ILE A 185 -0.22 12.82 12.37
C ILE A 185 -1.51 12.10 12.73
N ARG A 186 -2.13 11.47 11.74
CA ARG A 186 -3.40 10.77 11.90
C ARG A 186 -3.42 9.47 11.12
N LYS A 187 -4.40 8.63 11.42
CA LYS A 187 -4.71 7.43 10.62
C LYS A 187 -4.83 7.80 9.13
N GLY A 188 -4.15 7.02 8.29
CA GLY A 188 -4.06 7.21 6.85
C GLY A 188 -2.86 8.03 6.38
N ASP A 189 -2.15 8.71 7.27
CA ASP A 189 -0.94 9.44 6.90
C ASP A 189 0.24 8.47 6.67
N ILE A 190 1.18 8.87 5.83
CA ILE A 190 2.45 8.17 5.61
C ILE A 190 3.55 8.82 6.44
N ILE A 191 4.34 7.98 7.10
CA ILE A 191 5.56 8.34 7.79
C ILE A 191 6.74 7.57 7.19
N HIS A 192 7.96 8.05 7.45
CA HIS A 192 9.18 7.29 7.24
C HIS A 192 9.64 6.73 8.60
N LEU A 193 9.96 5.45 8.64
CA LEU A 193 10.47 4.78 9.84
C LEU A 193 11.80 4.09 9.51
N LYS A 194 12.82 4.39 10.32
CA LYS A 194 14.11 3.72 10.35
C LYS A 194 14.26 2.98 11.67
N MET A 195 14.35 1.66 11.58
CA MET A 195 14.56 0.75 12.69
C MET A 195 15.75 -0.16 12.39
N SER A 196 16.31 -0.78 13.41
CA SER A 196 17.38 -1.78 13.29
C SER A 196 17.10 -2.87 12.24
N THR A 197 15.84 -3.25 12.08
CA THR A 197 15.39 -4.29 11.12
C THR A 197 15.08 -3.77 9.71
N GLY A 198 15.23 -2.47 9.46
CA GLY A 198 15.08 -1.87 8.14
C GLY A 198 14.56 -0.44 8.14
N SER A 199 14.59 0.17 6.96
CA SER A 199 14.08 1.52 6.73
C SER A 199 13.00 1.52 5.66
N GLY A 200 12.02 2.42 5.75
CA GLY A 200 11.06 2.61 4.68
C GLY A 200 9.85 3.45 5.05
N TYR A 201 8.87 3.45 4.15
CA TYR A 201 7.62 4.17 4.31
C TYR A 201 6.52 3.27 4.85
N TYR A 202 5.74 3.83 5.76
CA TYR A 202 4.66 3.15 6.44
C TYR A 202 3.46 4.06 6.52
N TRP A 203 2.27 3.53 6.34
CA TRP A 203 1.07 4.29 6.64
C TRP A 203 0.53 3.92 8.01
N VAL A 204 -0.05 4.93 8.68
CA VAL A 204 -0.62 4.82 10.02
C VAL A 204 -1.99 4.17 9.94
N THR A 205 -2.09 2.94 10.43
CA THR A 205 -3.34 2.15 10.44
C THR A 205 -4.20 2.42 11.67
N ALA A 206 -3.55 2.73 12.79
CA ALA A 206 -4.14 3.16 14.05
C ALA A 206 -3.15 4.11 14.74
N ILE A 207 -3.70 5.07 15.49
CA ILE A 207 -2.91 6.01 16.30
C ILE A 207 -3.70 6.38 17.55
N THR A 208 -3.00 6.44 18.67
CA THR A 208 -3.49 6.96 19.95
C THR A 208 -2.52 8.03 20.43
N HIS A 209 -3.04 9.21 20.73
CA HIS A 209 -2.28 10.31 21.34
C HIS A 209 -2.57 10.31 22.85
N ASP A 210 -1.53 10.21 23.66
CA ASP A 210 -1.59 10.30 25.12
C ASP A 210 -1.04 11.67 25.53
N CYS A 211 -1.95 12.60 25.84
CA CYS A 211 -1.58 13.98 26.16
C CYS A 211 -0.87 14.11 27.51
N ASP A 212 -1.12 13.19 28.45
CA ASP A 212 -0.51 13.23 29.77
C ASP A 212 0.97 12.83 29.69
N LYS A 213 1.28 11.84 28.85
CA LYS A 213 2.66 11.41 28.59
C LYS A 213 3.36 12.19 27.49
N MET A 214 2.60 12.97 26.70
CA MET A 214 3.07 13.62 25.48
C MET A 214 3.66 12.60 24.49
N GLU A 215 3.04 11.43 24.41
CA GLU A 215 3.44 10.32 23.55
C GLU A 215 2.35 10.00 22.53
N MET A 216 2.74 9.50 21.36
CA MET A 216 1.83 8.85 20.44
C MET A 216 2.23 7.39 20.21
N THR A 217 1.22 6.53 20.15
CA THR A 217 1.38 5.13 19.76
C THR A 217 0.79 4.92 18.37
N MET A 218 1.59 4.44 17.43
CA MET A 218 1.18 4.16 16.05
C MET A 218 1.26 2.68 15.73
N THR A 219 0.23 2.15 15.06
CA THR A 219 0.30 0.85 14.38
C THR A 219 0.49 1.09 12.89
N LEU A 220 1.52 0.48 12.31
CA LEU A 220 2.04 0.81 11.00
C LEU A 220 1.94 -0.37 10.04
N LYS A 221 1.70 -0.06 8.76
CA LYS A 221 1.77 -1.04 7.67
C LYS A 221 2.67 -0.52 6.56
N LYS A 222 3.61 -1.37 6.12
CA LYS A 222 4.58 -1.03 5.08
C LYS A 222 3.85 -0.60 3.80
N THR A 223 4.32 0.47 3.18
CA THR A 223 3.79 1.01 1.93
C THR A 223 4.92 1.56 1.07
N LYS A 224 4.59 1.82 -0.20
CA LYS A 224 5.40 2.66 -1.07
C LYS A 224 4.78 4.06 -1.12
N LEU A 225 5.61 5.07 -1.40
CA LEU A 225 5.07 6.36 -1.80
C LEU A 225 4.40 6.20 -3.16
N LYS A 226 3.25 6.86 -3.35
CA LYS A 226 2.67 6.98 -4.68
C LYS A 226 3.63 7.82 -5.50
N SER A 227 4.06 7.30 -6.66
CA SER A 227 4.65 8.15 -7.68
C SER A 227 3.63 9.25 -7.99
N SER A 228 4.04 10.51 -7.88
CA SER A 228 3.18 11.61 -8.31
C SER A 228 2.93 11.42 -9.82
N PRO A 229 1.70 11.58 -10.32
CA PRO A 229 1.50 11.76 -11.75
C PRO A 229 2.25 13.04 -12.11
N SER A 230 3.33 12.92 -12.86
CA SER A 230 3.96 14.05 -13.51
C SER A 230 2.86 14.81 -14.25
N LYS A 231 2.77 16.12 -13.99
CA LYS A 231 1.89 17.00 -14.76
C LYS A 231 2.24 16.78 -16.23
N LYS A 232 1.24 16.36 -17.01
CA LYS A 232 1.31 16.43 -18.48
C LYS A 232 1.37 17.90 -18.86
N ASP A 233 2.57 18.44 -18.97
CA ASP A 233 2.84 19.59 -19.82
C ASP A 233 3.56 19.09 -21.09
N ASN A 234 2.94 19.41 -22.22
CA ASN A 234 3.40 19.06 -23.55
C ASN A 234 4.77 19.71 -23.85
N LYS A 235 5.85 18.92 -23.84
CA LYS A 235 6.91 18.90 -24.88
C LYS A 235 8.01 17.89 -24.50
N LYS A 236 8.20 16.86 -25.34
CA LYS A 236 9.39 15.99 -25.28
C LYS A 236 10.67 16.79 -25.55
N LYS A 237 11.64 16.69 -24.65
CA LYS A 237 13.08 16.89 -24.87
C LYS A 237 13.83 15.80 -24.12
N ASP A 238 15.01 15.42 -24.61
CA ASP A 238 15.95 14.49 -23.95
C ASP A 238 16.07 14.80 -22.44
N GLY A 239 16.00 13.77 -21.60
CA GLY A 239 16.36 13.87 -20.18
C GLY A 239 15.27 13.64 -19.12
N ASP A 240 14.14 12.98 -19.44
CA ASP A 240 13.10 12.70 -18.45
C ASP A 240 13.26 11.30 -17.82
N TYR A 241 14.34 11.14 -17.06
CA TYR A 241 14.63 9.90 -16.35
C TYR A 241 13.85 9.79 -15.03
N SER A 242 13.29 8.62 -14.77
CA SER A 242 12.52 8.31 -13.56
C SER A 242 13.20 7.25 -12.71
N ILE A 243 12.94 7.27 -11.40
CA ILE A 243 13.34 6.19 -10.50
C ILE A 243 12.72 4.87 -11.00
N GLY A 244 13.57 3.88 -11.24
CA GLY A 244 13.23 2.57 -11.81
C GLY A 244 13.64 2.40 -13.27
N ASP A 245 14.03 3.48 -13.97
CA ASP A 245 14.50 3.39 -15.35
C ASP A 245 15.87 2.72 -15.41
N THR A 246 16.04 1.86 -16.42
CA THR A 246 17.35 1.30 -16.78
C THR A 246 18.02 2.24 -17.78
N VAL A 247 19.22 2.71 -17.44
CA VAL A 247 20.04 3.64 -18.22
C VAL A 247 21.40 3.02 -18.52
N ASN A 248 22.10 3.54 -19.53
CA ASN A 248 23.47 3.19 -19.83
C ASN A 248 24.40 4.20 -19.16
N PHE A 249 25.07 3.80 -18.08
CA PHE A 249 26.09 4.62 -17.45
C PHE A 249 27.35 4.66 -18.31
N HIS A 250 27.88 5.86 -18.58
CA HIS A 250 29.02 6.07 -19.48
C HIS A 250 30.38 5.74 -18.83
N GLY A 251 30.38 5.40 -17.54
CA GLY A 251 31.60 5.21 -16.76
C GLY A 251 32.07 6.53 -16.15
N GLY A 252 32.76 6.47 -15.02
CA GLY A 252 33.13 7.68 -14.28
C GLY A 252 33.09 7.47 -12.78
N TYR A 253 32.87 8.54 -12.04
CA TYR A 253 32.79 8.48 -10.58
C TYR A 253 31.37 8.16 -10.12
N HIS A 254 31.26 7.33 -9.08
CA HIS A 254 30.08 7.28 -8.23
C HIS A 254 30.45 7.65 -6.80
N TYR A 255 29.47 8.13 -6.04
CA TYR A 255 29.64 8.76 -4.75
C TYR A 255 28.72 8.12 -3.71
N VAL A 256 29.14 8.12 -2.45
CA VAL A 256 28.38 7.52 -1.34
C VAL A 256 27.14 8.34 -0.95
N SER A 257 27.09 9.62 -1.33
CA SER A 257 25.96 10.53 -1.08
C SER A 257 25.86 11.58 -2.18
N SER A 258 24.69 12.24 -2.29
CA SER A 258 24.40 13.25 -3.31
C SER A 258 25.28 14.50 -3.27
N ASP A 259 25.99 14.72 -2.16
CA ASP A 259 26.81 15.91 -1.92
C ASP A 259 28.23 15.54 -1.41
N ALA A 260 28.67 14.31 -1.65
CA ALA A 260 30.00 13.87 -1.23
C ALA A 260 31.10 14.57 -2.04
N THR A 261 32.23 14.89 -1.39
CA THR A 261 33.36 15.56 -2.05
C THR A 261 34.35 14.62 -2.72
N SER A 262 34.19 13.30 -2.55
CA SER A 262 35.06 12.27 -3.15
C SER A 262 34.24 11.04 -3.56
N GLY A 263 34.66 10.41 -4.66
CA GLY A 263 33.97 9.25 -5.25
C GLY A 263 34.93 8.18 -5.73
N TYR A 264 34.37 7.06 -6.19
CA TYR A 264 35.09 5.91 -6.73
C TYR A 264 34.86 5.78 -8.23
N LYS A 265 35.93 5.55 -8.98
CA LYS A 265 35.85 5.40 -10.43
C LYS A 265 35.42 3.99 -10.82
N VAL A 266 34.42 3.87 -11.68
CA VAL A 266 33.85 2.61 -12.16
C VAL A 266 33.62 2.62 -13.67
N SER A 267 33.56 1.44 -14.27
CA SER A 267 33.36 1.22 -15.70
C SER A 267 31.93 1.56 -16.16
N ALA A 268 31.79 1.83 -17.45
CA ALA A 268 30.50 1.97 -18.12
C ALA A 268 29.69 0.67 -18.07
N GLY A 269 28.36 0.76 -18.09
CA GLY A 269 27.48 -0.40 -18.14
C GLY A 269 26.04 -0.08 -17.77
N LYS A 270 25.16 -1.08 -17.87
CA LYS A 270 23.73 -0.88 -17.56
C LYS A 270 23.49 -0.76 -16.06
N ALA A 271 22.71 0.24 -15.69
CA ALA A 271 22.34 0.52 -14.31
C ALA A 271 20.87 0.97 -14.21
N THR A 272 20.27 0.81 -13.03
CA THR A 272 18.91 1.27 -12.73
C THR A 272 18.97 2.49 -11.83
N ILE A 273 18.16 3.50 -12.11
CA ILE A 273 18.01 4.66 -11.24
C ILE A 273 17.23 4.25 -9.99
N THR A 274 17.84 4.37 -8.81
CA THR A 274 17.20 3.99 -7.54
C THR A 274 16.71 5.21 -6.75
N HIS A 275 17.38 6.35 -6.90
CA HIS A 275 17.05 7.61 -6.22
C HIS A 275 17.39 8.82 -7.09
N SER A 276 16.74 9.94 -6.83
CA SER A 276 17.04 11.24 -7.43
C SER A 276 17.04 12.31 -6.35
N ASN A 277 18.00 13.22 -6.37
CA ASN A 277 18.07 14.41 -5.53
C ASN A 277 18.39 15.64 -6.40
N PRO A 278 17.41 16.14 -7.17
CA PRO A 278 17.66 17.27 -8.08
C PRO A 278 18.20 18.49 -7.35
N GLY A 279 19.28 19.09 -7.87
CA GLY A 279 19.93 20.27 -7.31
C GLY A 279 21.09 19.99 -6.36
N SER A 280 21.42 18.73 -6.07
CA SER A 280 22.66 18.35 -5.37
C SER A 280 23.86 18.29 -6.32
N ALA A 281 25.06 18.07 -5.78
CA ALA A 281 26.27 17.90 -6.61
C ALA A 281 26.17 16.68 -7.54
N HIS A 282 25.60 15.58 -7.04
CA HIS A 282 25.41 14.31 -7.74
C HIS A 282 23.92 13.94 -7.69
N PRO A 283 23.09 14.33 -8.67
CA PRO A 283 21.64 14.30 -8.54
C PRO A 283 20.98 12.94 -8.74
N TRP A 284 21.70 11.92 -9.19
CA TRP A 284 21.14 10.61 -9.53
C TRP A 284 21.84 9.47 -8.82
N CYS A 285 21.12 8.50 -8.28
CA CYS A 285 21.71 7.29 -7.71
C CYS A 285 21.45 6.10 -8.64
N LEU A 286 22.52 5.43 -9.04
CA LEU A 286 22.50 4.27 -9.94
C LEU A 286 22.90 3.00 -9.17
N GLU A 287 22.25 1.88 -9.50
CA GLU A 287 22.64 0.55 -9.06
C GLU A 287 22.79 -0.37 -10.27
N ASN A 288 23.90 -1.08 -10.36
CA ASN A 288 24.23 -1.91 -11.50
C ASN A 288 23.19 -3.02 -11.76
N VAL A 289 22.96 -3.32 -13.04
CA VAL A 289 22.12 -4.45 -13.45
C VAL A 289 22.94 -5.74 -13.55
N ASN A 290 24.19 -5.63 -13.97
CA ASN A 290 25.12 -6.74 -14.10
C ASN A 290 26.50 -6.36 -13.52
N TRP A 291 26.90 -7.04 -12.45
CA TRP A 291 28.17 -6.80 -11.76
C TRP A 291 29.39 -7.05 -12.66
N ALA A 292 29.28 -7.90 -13.67
CA ALA A 292 30.37 -8.16 -14.62
C ALA A 292 30.61 -7.00 -15.61
N GLU A 293 29.66 -6.07 -15.76
CA GLU A 293 29.73 -4.94 -16.71
C GLU A 293 30.16 -3.65 -16.00
N THR A 294 29.45 -3.29 -14.92
CA THR A 294 29.73 -2.08 -14.15
C THR A 294 29.56 -2.33 -12.66
N HIS A 295 30.36 -1.62 -11.88
CA HIS A 295 30.33 -1.63 -10.41
C HIS A 295 29.65 -0.38 -9.85
N VAL A 296 28.89 0.35 -10.67
CA VAL A 296 28.19 1.56 -10.22
C VAL A 296 27.14 1.20 -9.16
N CYS A 297 27.32 1.75 -7.96
CA CYS A 297 26.40 1.62 -6.84
C CYS A 297 26.52 2.87 -5.98
N GLY A 298 25.84 3.94 -6.38
CA GLY A 298 25.94 5.23 -5.70
C GLY A 298 25.44 6.39 -6.53
N TRP A 299 25.64 7.59 -6.00
CA TRP A 299 25.27 8.84 -6.65
C TRP A 299 26.23 9.15 -7.80
N VAL A 300 25.75 9.76 -8.87
CA VAL A 300 26.52 10.08 -10.07
C VAL A 300 26.17 11.48 -10.57
N ASP A 301 27.07 12.04 -11.36
CA ASP A 301 26.94 13.36 -11.95
C ASP A 301 25.83 13.42 -13.00
N GLU A 302 25.24 14.60 -13.18
CA GLU A 302 24.29 14.83 -14.26
C GLU A 302 24.96 14.64 -15.63
N GLY A 303 24.26 13.97 -16.57
CA GLY A 303 24.79 13.67 -17.90
C GLY A 303 25.80 12.52 -17.96
N SER A 304 25.99 11.77 -16.87
CA SER A 304 26.88 10.59 -16.83
C SER A 304 26.25 9.29 -17.36
N PHE A 305 25.00 9.35 -17.85
CA PHE A 305 24.26 8.23 -18.40
C PHE A 305 23.22 8.69 -19.42
N ASP A 306 22.71 7.75 -20.23
CA ASP A 306 21.59 7.95 -21.17
C ASP A 306 20.55 6.80 -21.19
#